data_AF-A0A9W8PRI8-F1
#
_entry.id   AF-A0A9W8PRI8-F1
#
_cell.length_a   1.000
_cell.length_b   1.000
_cell.length_c   1.000
_cell.angle_alpha   90.00
_cell.angle_beta   90.00
_cell.angle_gamma   90.00
#
_symmetry.space_group_name_H-M   'P 1'
#
loop_
_entity.id
_entity.type
_entity.pdbx_description
1 polymer ?
#
loop_
_entity_poly.entity_id
_entity_poly.type
_entity_poly.pdbx_seq_one_letter_code
_entity_poly.pdbx_strand_id
1 'polypeptide(L)'
;MSFSDKRFPYGPFVPHHVPLDYLQDYYSLHQIEHLLVLNTTVEDVSRISDGTGQDRWQLTLRQYNHAEGLDEWRQEIFDAVIIANGQHSIPYVKGLEEYMERYPDSVSHSKSYRTPDPFKNKKVLIVGNSLSGRDVAGDLVKVARLPVYVSRRHRTIWDAPESDEGIEWKPVIVEFISETGQILFEDGSYLSGIDHIIYCTGYKPSFPFWNTNANGQELYDYSKSKLNGSYLHTFFKNFPTLGIIGLGKILAFRSYEYQAIALARVFAGRNAIDLPSQEEWEASWENYTRTNGMEFHEVSIEDGELLRWYTQLSNIAGLPLCGKGRVPPAFTDEAIWQLRNVKRY
;
A
#
# COMPACT_ATOMS: atom_id res chain seq x y z
N MET A 1 14.09 -2.41 -8.94
CA MET A 1 12.91 -2.95 -8.24
C MET A 1 12.47 -4.30 -8.84
N SER A 2 13.33 -5.30 -9.04
CA SER A 2 12.94 -6.59 -9.66
C SER A 2 12.91 -7.73 -8.64
N PHE A 3 12.30 -8.87 -8.99
CA PHE A 3 12.44 -10.12 -8.22
C PHE A 3 13.87 -10.68 -8.40
N SER A 4 14.31 -11.56 -7.51
CA SER A 4 15.69 -12.08 -7.51
C SER A 4 16.03 -12.93 -8.73
N ASP A 5 15.03 -13.61 -9.28
CA ASP A 5 15.12 -14.60 -10.35
C ASP A 5 14.76 -14.04 -11.72
N LYS A 6 14.37 -12.75 -11.80
CA LYS A 6 14.12 -12.07 -13.07
C LYS A 6 14.48 -10.59 -12.95
N ARG A 7 15.43 -10.12 -13.77
CA ARG A 7 15.79 -8.68 -13.87
C ARG A 7 14.83 -7.96 -14.83
N PHE A 8 14.68 -6.65 -14.64
CA PHE A 8 14.05 -5.81 -15.67
C PHE A 8 14.89 -5.79 -16.94
N PRO A 9 14.27 -5.67 -18.12
CA PRO A 9 15.00 -5.67 -19.39
C PRO A 9 15.85 -4.41 -19.60
N TYR A 10 15.47 -3.26 -19.04
CA TYR A 10 16.24 -2.00 -19.16
C TYR A 10 15.89 -0.99 -18.06
N GLY A 11 16.79 -0.02 -17.86
CA GLY A 11 16.59 1.24 -17.12
C GLY A 11 16.51 1.09 -15.58
N PRO A 12 16.90 2.13 -14.81
CA PRO A 12 16.54 2.21 -13.39
C PRO A 12 15.12 2.78 -13.18
N PHE A 13 14.64 3.64 -14.10
CA PHE A 13 13.30 4.22 -14.11
C PHE A 13 12.67 4.02 -15.48
N VAL A 14 11.52 3.36 -15.51
CA VAL A 14 10.85 2.94 -16.74
C VAL A 14 9.37 3.34 -16.69
N PRO A 15 8.72 3.57 -17.84
CA PRO A 15 7.29 3.82 -17.88
C PRO A 15 6.49 2.65 -17.29
N HIS A 16 5.29 2.91 -16.76
CA HIS A 16 4.48 1.94 -16.02
C HIS A 16 4.11 0.66 -16.80
N HIS A 17 4.09 0.71 -18.15
CA HIS A 17 3.84 -0.48 -18.96
C HIS A 17 4.98 -1.51 -18.83
N VAL A 18 6.22 -1.09 -18.55
CA VAL A 18 7.36 -2.01 -18.42
C VAL A 18 7.24 -2.88 -17.15
N PRO A 19 6.91 -2.34 -15.95
CA PRO A 19 6.55 -3.16 -14.80
C PRO A 19 5.32 -4.05 -15.02
N LEU A 20 4.32 -3.58 -15.78
CA LEU A 20 3.15 -4.38 -16.11
C LEU A 20 3.54 -5.62 -16.95
N ASP A 21 4.23 -5.42 -18.06
CA ASP A 21 4.72 -6.48 -18.94
C ASP A 21 5.64 -7.43 -18.15
N TYR A 22 6.54 -6.88 -17.33
CA TYR A 22 7.43 -7.66 -16.47
C TYR A 22 6.66 -8.60 -15.53
N LEU A 23 5.58 -8.13 -14.91
CA LEU A 23 4.74 -8.93 -14.02
C LEU A 23 3.95 -9.98 -14.81
N GLN A 24 3.33 -9.62 -15.94
CA GLN A 24 2.62 -10.57 -16.80
C GLN A 24 3.53 -11.71 -17.26
N ASP A 25 4.70 -11.37 -17.79
CA ASP A 25 5.72 -12.34 -18.16
C ASP A 25 6.22 -13.18 -16.97
N TYR A 26 6.20 -12.63 -15.75
CA TYR A 26 6.62 -13.36 -14.55
C TYR A 26 5.62 -14.46 -14.19
N TYR A 27 4.31 -14.22 -14.37
CA TYR A 27 3.30 -15.26 -14.24
C TYR A 27 3.55 -16.40 -15.24
N SER A 28 3.82 -16.07 -16.50
CA SER A 28 4.05 -17.06 -17.55
C SER A 28 5.37 -17.81 -17.41
N LEU A 29 6.42 -17.13 -16.95
CA LEU A 29 7.69 -17.77 -16.63
C LEU A 29 7.54 -18.86 -15.57
N HIS A 30 6.71 -18.62 -14.55
CA HIS A 30 6.50 -19.56 -13.45
C HIS A 30 5.26 -20.45 -13.63
N GLN A 31 4.49 -20.27 -14.69
CA GLN A 31 3.28 -21.04 -15.03
C GLN A 31 2.25 -21.05 -13.91
N ILE A 32 2.05 -19.90 -13.25
CA ILE A 32 1.19 -19.75 -12.05
C ILE A 32 -0.16 -19.09 -12.36
N GLU A 33 -0.51 -18.87 -13.62
CA GLU A 33 -1.78 -18.25 -14.02
C GLU A 33 -3.00 -19.04 -13.56
N HIS A 34 -2.89 -20.37 -13.55
CA HIS A 34 -3.95 -21.28 -13.11
C HIS A 34 -4.30 -21.16 -11.62
N LEU A 35 -3.47 -20.48 -10.82
CA LEU A 35 -3.72 -20.20 -9.41
C LEU A 35 -4.54 -18.93 -9.21
N LEU A 36 -4.75 -18.12 -10.25
CA LEU A 36 -5.52 -16.88 -10.16
C LEU A 36 -6.99 -17.09 -10.47
N VAL A 37 -7.84 -16.53 -9.61
CA VAL A 37 -9.27 -16.37 -9.87
C VAL A 37 -9.53 -14.88 -10.07
N LEU A 38 -9.72 -14.48 -11.33
CA LEU A 38 -9.94 -13.07 -11.70
C LEU A 38 -11.41 -12.68 -11.58
N ASN A 39 -11.69 -11.37 -11.62
CA ASN A 39 -13.03 -10.79 -11.54
C ASN A 39 -13.84 -11.26 -10.32
N THR A 40 -13.15 -11.54 -9.21
CA THR A 40 -13.74 -12.02 -7.97
C THR A 40 -13.29 -11.11 -6.82
N THR A 41 -14.23 -10.58 -6.06
CA THR A 41 -13.98 -9.82 -4.84
C THR A 41 -14.08 -10.74 -3.63
N VAL A 42 -13.23 -10.50 -2.63
CA VAL A 42 -13.38 -11.09 -1.29
C VAL A 42 -14.23 -10.12 -0.48
N GLU A 43 -15.40 -10.55 -0.06
CA GLU A 43 -16.39 -9.73 0.64
C GLU A 43 -16.38 -9.97 2.16
N ASP A 44 -15.95 -11.16 2.59
CA ASP A 44 -15.81 -11.52 4.01
C ASP A 44 -14.66 -12.52 4.21
N VAL A 45 -13.90 -12.34 5.29
CA VAL A 45 -12.88 -13.26 5.81
C VAL A 45 -13.19 -13.50 7.28
N SER A 46 -13.69 -14.69 7.58
CA SER A 46 -14.10 -15.11 8.91
C SER A 46 -13.33 -16.35 9.35
N ARG A 47 -12.76 -16.28 10.56
CA ARG A 47 -12.21 -17.44 11.26
C ARG A 47 -13.35 -18.36 11.67
N ILE A 48 -13.17 -19.65 11.41
CA ILE A 48 -14.08 -20.71 11.84
C ILE A 48 -13.31 -21.73 12.66
N SER A 49 -13.94 -22.22 13.73
CA SER A 49 -13.47 -23.37 14.49
C SER A 49 -14.15 -24.61 13.92
N ASP A 50 -13.36 -25.61 13.54
CA ASP A 50 -13.88 -26.87 13.02
C ASP A 50 -13.89 -28.00 14.06
N GLY A 51 -13.64 -27.68 15.33
CA GLY A 51 -13.58 -28.64 16.42
C GLY A 51 -12.33 -29.54 16.42
N THR A 52 -11.41 -29.39 15.45
CA THR A 52 -10.15 -30.17 15.38
C THR A 52 -8.99 -29.53 16.12
N GLY A 53 -9.18 -28.30 16.63
CA GLY A 53 -8.17 -27.52 17.35
C GLY A 53 -7.27 -26.65 16.46
N GLN A 54 -7.47 -26.66 15.13
CA GLN A 54 -6.87 -25.72 14.21
C GLN A 54 -7.93 -24.76 13.65
N ASP A 55 -7.60 -23.48 13.59
CA ASP A 55 -8.47 -22.48 13.00
C ASP A 55 -8.39 -22.56 11.47
N ARG A 56 -9.56 -22.52 10.83
CA ARG A 56 -9.68 -22.37 9.38
C ARG A 56 -10.32 -21.04 9.04
N TRP A 57 -10.23 -20.66 7.78
CA TRP A 57 -10.74 -19.41 7.26
C TRP A 57 -11.83 -19.68 6.24
N GLN A 58 -13.01 -19.14 6.49
CA GLN A 58 -14.08 -19.09 5.51
C GLN A 58 -14.00 -17.74 4.78
N LEU A 59 -13.88 -17.80 3.46
CA LEU A 59 -13.96 -16.64 2.58
C LEU A 59 -15.33 -16.60 1.93
N THR A 60 -15.97 -15.44 1.95
CA THR A 60 -17.13 -15.17 1.08
C THR A 60 -16.64 -14.42 -0.15
N LEU A 61 -16.86 -15.02 -1.31
CA LEU A 61 -16.39 -14.54 -2.60
C LEU A 61 -17.58 -14.12 -3.44
N ARG A 62 -17.43 -13.00 -4.16
CA ARG A 62 -18.41 -12.48 -5.09
C ARG A 62 -17.82 -12.34 -6.48
N GLN A 63 -18.53 -12.80 -7.49
CA GLN A 63 -18.12 -12.71 -8.88
C GLN A 63 -19.30 -12.22 -9.73
N TYR A 64 -19.11 -11.09 -10.40
CA TYR A 64 -20.13 -10.55 -11.30
C TYR A 64 -19.88 -11.00 -12.74
N ASN A 65 -20.79 -11.81 -13.27
CA ASN A 65 -20.77 -12.24 -14.66
C ASN A 65 -21.51 -11.22 -15.53
N HIS A 66 -20.75 -10.33 -16.19
CA HIS A 66 -21.30 -9.31 -17.07
C HIS A 66 -22.09 -9.88 -18.27
N ALA A 67 -21.73 -11.07 -18.76
CA ALA A 67 -22.39 -11.66 -19.93
C ALA A 67 -23.81 -12.16 -19.61
N GLU A 68 -24.01 -12.65 -18.39
CA GLU A 68 -25.28 -13.20 -17.93
C GLU A 68 -26.06 -12.22 -17.02
N GLY A 69 -25.42 -11.12 -16.62
CA GLY A 69 -25.97 -10.17 -15.66
C GLY A 69 -26.14 -10.75 -14.26
N LEU A 70 -25.41 -11.82 -13.94
CA LEU A 70 -25.56 -12.60 -12.70
C LEU A 70 -24.49 -12.20 -11.68
N ASP A 71 -24.92 -12.04 -10.43
CA ASP A 71 -24.05 -11.80 -9.28
C ASP A 71 -23.94 -13.08 -8.46
N GLU A 72 -22.82 -13.79 -8.62
CA GLU A 72 -22.59 -15.09 -7.98
C GLU A 72 -21.85 -14.91 -6.65
N TRP A 73 -22.39 -15.55 -5.61
CA TRP A 73 -21.82 -15.55 -4.27
C TRP A 73 -21.51 -16.98 -3.86
N ARG A 74 -20.29 -17.23 -3.38
CA ARG A 74 -19.88 -18.54 -2.88
C ARG A 74 -19.01 -18.42 -1.64
N GLN A 75 -18.93 -19.52 -0.91
CA GLN A 75 -18.06 -19.62 0.26
C GLN A 75 -17.05 -20.75 0.07
N GLU A 76 -15.81 -20.46 0.42
CA GLU A 76 -14.70 -21.41 0.33
C GLU A 76 -13.94 -21.42 1.66
N ILE A 77 -13.40 -22.59 2.03
CA ILE A 77 -12.69 -22.79 3.30
C ILE A 77 -11.22 -23.06 3.00
N PHE A 78 -10.33 -22.37 3.71
CA PHE A 78 -8.89 -22.48 3.58
C PHE A 78 -8.22 -22.70 4.93
N ASP A 79 -7.12 -23.45 4.95
CA ASP A 79 -6.31 -23.67 6.15
C ASP A 79 -5.50 -22.42 6.53
N ALA A 80 -5.13 -21.61 5.52
CA ALA A 80 -4.35 -20.40 5.69
C ALA A 80 -4.75 -19.31 4.69
N VAL A 81 -4.57 -18.05 5.09
CA VAL A 81 -4.89 -16.87 4.28
C VAL A 81 -3.69 -15.92 4.28
N ILE A 82 -3.34 -15.41 3.10
CA ILE A 82 -2.37 -14.31 2.94
C ILE A 82 -3.11 -13.12 2.36
N ILE A 83 -3.13 -12.01 3.11
CA ILE A 83 -3.71 -10.75 2.66
C ILE A 83 -2.66 -9.96 1.85
N ALA A 84 -3.00 -9.59 0.61
CA ALA A 84 -2.13 -8.83 -0.28
C ALA A 84 -2.92 -7.79 -1.10
N ASN A 85 -3.94 -7.17 -0.50
CA ASN A 85 -4.89 -6.28 -1.17
C ASN A 85 -4.39 -4.82 -1.36
N GLY A 86 -3.18 -4.51 -0.90
CA GLY A 86 -2.61 -3.16 -0.96
C GLY A 86 -3.27 -2.17 0.02
N GLN A 87 -2.95 -0.88 -0.14
CA GLN A 87 -3.45 0.20 0.71
C GLN A 87 -4.26 1.16 -0.16
N HIS A 88 -5.53 1.41 0.16
CA HIS A 88 -6.36 2.34 -0.60
C HIS A 88 -7.42 3.03 0.28
N SER A 89 -7.25 4.32 0.57
CA SER A 89 -8.35 5.14 1.09
C SER A 89 -8.09 6.63 0.85
N ILE A 90 -9.18 7.39 0.64
CA ILE A 90 -9.19 8.84 0.80
C ILE A 90 -9.35 9.13 2.31
N PRO A 91 -8.58 10.05 2.91
CA PRO A 91 -8.76 10.41 4.31
C PRO A 91 -10.04 11.23 4.49
N TYR A 92 -10.75 11.00 5.60
CA TYR A 92 -11.88 11.83 6.02
C TYR A 92 -11.44 13.28 6.25
N VAL A 93 -12.24 14.22 5.75
CA VAL A 93 -12.18 15.65 6.05
C VAL A 93 -13.61 16.13 6.28
N LYS A 94 -13.82 17.03 7.25
CA LYS A 94 -15.16 17.56 7.57
C LYS A 94 -15.82 18.16 6.33
N GLY A 95 -17.08 17.79 6.09
CA GLY A 95 -17.89 18.30 4.97
C GLY A 95 -17.58 17.64 3.62
N LEU A 96 -16.61 16.72 3.53
CA LEU A 96 -16.20 16.12 2.27
C LEU A 96 -17.30 15.22 1.68
N GLU A 97 -18.01 14.46 2.50
CA GLU A 97 -19.09 13.57 2.06
C GLU A 97 -20.23 14.41 1.43
N GLU A 98 -20.70 15.43 2.13
CA GLU A 98 -21.74 16.34 1.63
C GLU A 98 -21.28 17.12 0.39
N TYR A 99 -19.99 17.48 0.32
CA TYR A 99 -19.41 18.10 -0.87
C TYR A 99 -19.43 17.15 -2.07
N MET A 100 -19.05 15.88 -1.89
CA MET A 100 -19.05 14.88 -2.96
C MET A 100 -20.47 14.52 -3.43
N GLU A 101 -21.46 14.53 -2.53
CA GLU A 101 -22.87 14.35 -2.89
C GLU A 101 -23.39 15.50 -3.76
N ARG A 102 -23.01 16.75 -3.44
CA ARG A 102 -23.44 17.95 -4.17
C ARG A 102 -22.66 18.18 -5.46
N TYR A 103 -21.38 17.81 -5.50
CA TYR A 103 -20.48 17.93 -6.64
C TYR A 103 -19.95 16.54 -7.04
N PRO A 104 -20.78 15.68 -7.66
CA PRO A 104 -20.35 14.37 -8.07
C PRO A 104 -19.16 14.46 -9.04
N ASP A 105 -18.26 13.49 -8.97
CA ASP A 105 -17.04 13.39 -9.77
C ASP A 105 -16.01 14.52 -9.60
N SER A 106 -16.24 15.50 -8.71
CA SER A 106 -15.29 16.60 -8.48
C SER A 106 -14.10 16.21 -7.60
N VAL A 107 -14.14 15.03 -6.97
CA VAL A 107 -13.10 14.54 -6.07
C VAL A 107 -12.60 13.19 -6.58
N SER A 108 -11.28 13.04 -6.62
CA SER A 108 -10.63 11.79 -6.98
C SER A 108 -9.40 11.56 -6.11
N HIS A 109 -8.90 10.32 -6.10
CA HIS A 109 -7.59 10.01 -5.52
C HIS A 109 -6.55 9.87 -6.63
N SER A 110 -5.27 10.08 -6.34
CA SER A 110 -4.16 9.83 -7.27
C SER A 110 -4.14 8.39 -7.81
N LYS A 111 -4.85 7.46 -7.18
CA LYS A 111 -5.05 6.07 -7.63
C LYS A 111 -5.77 5.99 -8.97
N SER A 112 -6.74 6.89 -9.21
CA SER A 112 -7.53 6.92 -10.44
C SER A 112 -6.95 7.86 -11.48
N TYR A 113 -5.91 8.64 -11.15
CA TYR A 113 -5.19 9.46 -12.11
C TYR A 113 -4.54 8.57 -13.17
N ARG A 114 -4.66 8.96 -14.45
CA ARG A 114 -4.11 8.22 -15.60
C ARG A 114 -3.35 9.14 -16.54
N THR A 115 -3.99 10.25 -16.92
CA THR A 115 -3.42 11.26 -17.81
C THR A 115 -3.83 12.66 -17.33
N PRO A 116 -3.09 13.70 -17.74
CA PRO A 116 -3.45 15.08 -17.40
C PRO A 116 -4.61 15.63 -18.26
N ASP A 117 -4.93 15.01 -19.40
CA ASP A 117 -5.90 15.53 -20.38
C ASP A 117 -7.31 15.84 -19.81
N PRO A 118 -7.90 15.02 -18.91
CA PRO A 118 -9.21 15.33 -18.31
C PRO A 118 -9.22 16.61 -17.47
N PHE A 119 -8.04 17.14 -17.14
CA PHE A 119 -7.84 18.33 -16.31
C PHE A 119 -7.46 19.57 -17.12
N LYS A 120 -7.42 19.47 -18.46
CA LYS A 120 -7.09 20.59 -19.34
C LYS A 120 -7.98 21.79 -19.07
N ASN A 121 -7.38 22.96 -18.84
CA ASN A 121 -8.05 24.23 -18.51
C ASN A 121 -8.94 24.23 -17.24
N LYS A 122 -8.89 23.16 -16.43
CA LYS A 122 -9.59 23.07 -15.14
C LYS A 122 -8.76 23.69 -14.02
N LYS A 123 -9.42 24.33 -13.07
CA LYS A 123 -8.83 24.80 -11.81
C LYS A 123 -8.74 23.61 -10.85
N VAL A 124 -7.53 23.15 -10.55
CA VAL A 124 -7.31 21.91 -9.79
C VAL A 124 -6.67 22.18 -8.44
N LEU A 125 -7.16 21.50 -7.41
CA LEU A 125 -6.52 21.40 -6.09
C LEU A 125 -5.96 19.99 -5.87
N ILE A 126 -4.68 19.90 -5.58
CA ILE A 126 -4.01 18.68 -5.15
C ILE A 126 -3.87 18.70 -3.63
N VAL A 127 -4.20 17.59 -2.97
CA VAL A 127 -4.06 17.44 -1.51
C VAL A 127 -2.91 16.48 -1.19
N GLY A 128 -1.79 16.99 -0.68
CA GLY A 128 -0.59 16.21 -0.37
C GLY A 128 0.57 16.48 -1.34
N ASN A 129 1.79 16.52 -0.79
CA ASN A 129 3.03 16.92 -1.48
C ASN A 129 4.14 15.85 -1.42
N SER A 130 3.79 14.60 -1.15
CA SER A 130 4.73 13.47 -1.31
C SER A 130 4.89 13.10 -2.79
N LEU A 131 5.52 11.97 -3.09
CA LEU A 131 5.86 11.53 -4.47
C LEU A 131 4.68 11.67 -5.45
N SER A 132 3.50 11.11 -5.14
CA SER A 132 2.33 11.22 -6.02
C SER A 132 1.87 12.66 -6.23
N GLY A 133 1.91 13.49 -5.18
CA GLY A 133 1.48 14.88 -5.26
C GLY A 133 2.41 15.71 -6.15
N ARG A 134 3.72 15.47 -6.04
CA ARG A 134 4.75 16.09 -6.88
C ARG A 134 4.58 15.70 -8.35
N ASP A 135 4.45 14.40 -8.64
CA ASP A 135 4.33 13.92 -10.03
C ASP A 135 3.05 14.44 -10.68
N VAL A 136 1.91 14.35 -9.99
CA VAL A 136 0.63 14.87 -10.49
C VAL A 136 0.68 16.39 -10.67
N ALA A 137 1.30 17.13 -9.74
CA ALA A 137 1.47 18.58 -9.89
C ALA A 137 2.31 18.92 -11.12
N GLY A 138 3.45 18.23 -11.31
CA GLY A 138 4.35 18.42 -12.45
C GLY A 138 3.71 18.12 -13.80
N ASP A 139 2.74 17.21 -13.85
CA ASP A 139 1.95 16.96 -15.07
C ASP A 139 0.85 17.99 -15.27
N LEU A 140 0.17 18.40 -14.20
CA LEU A 140 -0.94 19.34 -14.30
C LEU A 140 -0.53 20.77 -14.61
N VAL A 141 0.64 21.24 -14.16
CA VAL A 141 1.12 22.59 -14.50
C VAL A 141 1.27 22.80 -16.02
N LYS A 142 1.37 21.71 -16.81
CA LYS A 142 1.49 21.76 -18.27
C LYS A 142 0.15 21.94 -18.99
N VAL A 143 -0.98 21.62 -18.36
CA VAL A 143 -2.29 21.56 -19.06
C VAL A 143 -3.46 22.20 -18.30
N ALA A 144 -3.41 22.23 -16.98
CA ALA A 144 -4.49 22.75 -16.14
C ALA A 144 -4.50 24.28 -16.16
N ARG A 145 -5.57 24.88 -15.65
CA ARG A 145 -5.61 26.33 -15.44
C ARG A 145 -4.68 26.69 -14.30
N LEU A 146 -3.69 27.55 -14.58
CA LEU A 146 -2.76 28.02 -13.58
C LEU A 146 -3.39 29.08 -12.64
N PRO A 147 -2.97 29.13 -11.36
CA PRO A 147 -2.05 28.18 -10.73
C PRO A 147 -2.74 26.84 -10.40
N VAL A 148 -1.96 25.76 -10.39
CA VAL A 148 -2.34 24.50 -9.77
C VAL A 148 -2.14 24.65 -8.27
N TYR A 149 -3.19 24.43 -7.50
CA TYR A 149 -3.13 24.58 -6.04
C TYR A 149 -2.65 23.28 -5.40
N VAL A 150 -1.74 23.37 -4.42
CA VAL A 150 -1.24 22.20 -3.68
C VAL A 150 -1.33 22.44 -2.18
N SER A 151 -2.24 21.73 -1.51
CA SER A 151 -2.39 21.72 -0.06
C SER A 151 -1.33 20.83 0.59
N ARG A 152 -0.53 21.37 1.52
CA ARG A 152 0.50 20.61 2.27
C ARG A 152 0.46 20.86 3.77
N ARG A 153 0.87 19.86 4.56
CA ARG A 153 1.02 19.97 6.04
C ARG A 153 2.34 20.62 6.44
N HIS A 154 3.43 20.16 5.82
CA HIS A 154 4.78 20.66 6.03
C HIS A 154 5.54 20.56 4.71
N ARG A 155 6.62 21.33 4.60
CA ARG A 155 7.53 21.23 3.47
C ARG A 155 8.27 19.90 3.54
N THR A 156 8.29 19.15 2.44
CA THR A 156 9.07 17.91 2.34
C THR A 156 10.31 18.10 1.49
N ILE A 157 11.23 17.14 1.53
CA ILE A 157 12.40 17.10 0.62
C ILE A 157 12.00 16.97 -0.86
N TRP A 158 10.75 16.58 -1.12
CA TRP A 158 10.21 16.39 -2.46
C TRP A 158 9.60 17.67 -3.03
N ASP A 159 9.42 18.70 -2.20
CA ASP A 159 8.82 19.95 -2.62
C ASP A 159 9.73 20.67 -3.62
N ALA A 160 9.11 21.16 -4.68
CA ALA A 160 9.69 22.15 -5.56
C ALA A 160 10.15 23.40 -4.78
N PRO A 161 11.14 24.17 -5.29
CA PRO A 161 11.36 25.54 -4.84
C PRO A 161 10.04 26.32 -4.88
N GLU A 162 9.86 27.27 -3.95
CA GLU A 162 8.62 28.08 -3.90
C GLU A 162 8.37 28.93 -5.17
N SER A 163 9.38 29.01 -6.04
CA SER A 163 9.39 29.75 -7.30
C SER A 163 8.98 28.94 -8.54
N ASP A 164 8.51 27.70 -8.40
CA ASP A 164 8.06 26.92 -9.57
C ASP A 164 6.84 27.59 -10.22
N GLU A 165 7.04 28.11 -11.45
CA GLU A 165 6.02 28.80 -12.23
C GLU A 165 4.77 27.91 -12.39
N GLY A 166 3.66 28.32 -11.76
CA GLY A 166 2.36 27.68 -11.92
C GLY A 166 1.87 26.83 -10.75
N ILE A 167 2.61 26.71 -9.64
CA ILE A 167 2.12 26.07 -8.41
C ILE A 167 1.82 27.14 -7.34
N GLU A 168 0.65 27.06 -6.71
CA GLU A 168 0.32 27.85 -5.51
C GLU A 168 0.12 26.93 -4.31
N TRP A 169 0.99 27.07 -3.30
CA TRP A 169 0.91 26.29 -2.08
C TRP A 169 -0.23 26.77 -1.18
N LYS A 170 -0.98 25.82 -0.62
CA LYS A 170 -2.03 26.06 0.39
C LYS A 170 -1.72 25.32 1.69
N PRO A 171 -2.18 25.85 2.85
CA PRO A 171 -2.15 25.13 4.11
C PRO A 171 -3.07 23.91 4.09
N VAL A 172 -3.20 23.24 5.24
CA VAL A 172 -4.09 22.09 5.39
C VAL A 172 -5.55 22.53 5.25
N ILE A 173 -6.34 21.71 4.56
CA ILE A 173 -7.80 21.89 4.45
C ILE A 173 -8.44 21.55 5.80
N VAL A 174 -9.29 22.46 6.28
CA VAL A 174 -10.08 22.29 7.51
C VAL A 174 -11.48 21.77 7.19
N GLU A 175 -12.12 22.30 6.15
CA GLU A 175 -13.52 22.02 5.87
C GLU A 175 -13.87 22.24 4.39
N PHE A 176 -14.72 21.35 3.86
CA PHE A 176 -15.41 21.53 2.59
C PHE A 176 -16.80 22.12 2.86
N ILE A 177 -17.07 23.32 2.34
CA ILE A 177 -18.35 24.01 2.53
C ILE A 177 -19.22 23.72 1.30
N SER A 178 -20.06 22.68 1.42
CA SER A 178 -20.82 22.16 0.29
C SER A 178 -21.78 23.21 -0.32
N GLU A 179 -22.34 24.12 0.47
CA GLU A 179 -23.33 25.14 0.03
C GLU A 179 -22.75 26.13 -0.97
N THR A 180 -21.48 26.48 -0.80
CA THR A 180 -20.80 27.50 -1.59
C THR A 180 -19.76 26.91 -2.53
N GLY A 181 -19.42 25.64 -2.37
CA GLY A 181 -18.31 24.99 -3.06
C GLY A 181 -16.93 25.47 -2.57
N GLN A 182 -16.87 26.17 -1.43
CA GLN A 182 -15.64 26.70 -0.87
C GLN A 182 -14.85 25.63 -0.11
N ILE A 183 -13.53 25.76 -0.11
CA ILE A 183 -12.59 24.92 0.63
C ILE A 183 -11.82 25.82 1.58
N LEU A 184 -12.00 25.63 2.88
CA LEU A 184 -11.39 26.43 3.95
C LEU A 184 -10.05 25.83 4.39
N PHE A 185 -9.05 26.68 4.60
CA PHE A 185 -7.71 26.29 5.05
C PHE A 185 -7.42 26.77 6.49
N GLU A 186 -6.42 26.17 7.13
CA GLU A 186 -6.03 26.48 8.53
C GLU A 186 -5.65 27.94 8.79
N ASP A 187 -5.18 28.67 7.78
CA ASP A 187 -4.85 30.09 7.88
C ASP A 187 -6.08 31.02 7.72
N GLY A 188 -7.27 30.44 7.60
CA GLY A 188 -8.53 31.16 7.36
C GLY A 188 -8.74 31.57 5.90
N SER A 189 -7.79 31.29 5.01
CA SER A 189 -8.00 31.49 3.57
C SER A 189 -8.97 30.44 3.01
N TYR A 190 -9.53 30.72 1.83
CA TYR A 190 -10.38 29.75 1.14
C TYR A 190 -10.13 29.76 -0.37
N LEU A 191 -10.47 28.64 -1.02
CA LEU A 191 -10.58 28.54 -2.47
C LEU A 191 -12.03 28.32 -2.86
N SER A 192 -12.41 28.89 -4.01
CA SER A 192 -13.71 28.72 -4.64
C SER A 192 -13.56 28.40 -6.13
N GLY A 193 -14.62 27.83 -6.71
CA GLY A 193 -14.65 27.47 -8.14
C GLY A 193 -13.58 26.47 -8.54
N ILE A 194 -13.24 25.54 -7.65
CA ILE A 194 -12.36 24.41 -7.96
C ILE A 194 -13.15 23.43 -8.84
N ASP A 195 -12.63 23.14 -10.01
CA ASP A 195 -13.24 22.21 -10.95
C ASP A 195 -12.96 20.75 -10.56
N HIS A 196 -11.80 20.49 -9.93
CA HIS A 196 -11.43 19.13 -9.50
C HIS A 196 -10.47 19.12 -8.31
N ILE A 197 -10.64 18.15 -7.41
CA ILE A 197 -9.78 17.90 -6.26
C ILE A 197 -9.13 16.53 -6.42
N ILE A 198 -7.81 16.45 -6.30
CA ILE A 198 -7.03 15.20 -6.40
C ILE A 198 -6.31 14.95 -5.08
N TYR A 199 -6.79 13.97 -4.32
CA TYR A 199 -6.12 13.50 -3.11
C TYR A 199 -4.86 12.71 -3.47
N CYS A 200 -3.71 13.26 -3.09
CA CYS A 200 -2.39 12.66 -3.15
C CYS A 200 -1.85 12.43 -1.72
N THR A 201 -2.74 12.12 -0.78
CA THR A 201 -2.47 12.00 0.66
C THR A 201 -1.87 10.65 1.08
N GLY A 202 -1.32 9.90 0.13
CA GLY A 202 -0.99 8.49 0.32
C GLY A 202 -2.26 7.66 0.51
N TYR A 203 -2.11 6.46 1.07
CA TYR A 203 -3.20 5.51 1.21
C TYR A 203 -3.31 5.07 2.66
N LYS A 204 -4.54 4.96 3.21
CA LYS A 204 -4.71 4.19 4.45
C LYS A 204 -4.90 2.71 4.11
N PRO A 205 -4.35 1.79 4.91
CA PRO A 205 -4.76 0.40 4.89
C PRO A 205 -6.27 0.30 5.04
N SER A 206 -6.88 -0.61 4.28
CA SER A 206 -8.29 -0.89 4.36
C SER A 206 -8.50 -2.38 4.18
N PHE A 207 -9.29 -2.97 5.07
CA PHE A 207 -9.60 -4.39 5.11
C PHE A 207 -11.12 -4.57 5.23
N PRO A 208 -11.90 -4.12 4.23
CA PRO A 208 -13.37 -4.05 4.33
C PRO A 208 -14.01 -5.44 4.43
N PHE A 209 -13.28 -6.48 4.02
CA PHE A 209 -13.67 -7.88 4.14
C PHE A 209 -13.37 -8.50 5.51
N TRP A 210 -12.67 -7.80 6.41
CA TRP A 210 -12.30 -8.38 7.71
C TRP A 210 -13.50 -8.39 8.67
N ASN A 211 -13.91 -9.59 9.10
CA ASN A 211 -15.03 -9.74 10.02
C ASN A 211 -14.58 -9.68 11.49
N THR A 212 -14.58 -8.48 12.08
CA THR A 212 -14.17 -8.29 13.49
C THR A 212 -14.94 -9.17 14.47
N ASN A 213 -16.23 -9.39 14.24
CA ASN A 213 -17.06 -10.20 15.14
C ASN A 213 -16.67 -11.67 15.11
N ALA A 214 -16.46 -12.24 13.92
CA ALA A 214 -16.01 -13.62 13.77
C ALA A 214 -14.54 -13.82 14.21
N ASN A 215 -13.70 -12.81 13.99
CA ASN A 215 -12.26 -12.90 14.23
C ASN A 215 -11.86 -12.48 15.66
N GLY A 216 -12.78 -11.88 16.41
CA GLY A 216 -12.61 -11.47 17.81
C GLY A 216 -11.76 -10.21 18.04
N GLN A 217 -11.19 -9.63 16.98
CA GLN A 217 -10.46 -8.36 17.03
C GLN A 217 -10.41 -7.69 15.65
N GLU A 218 -10.26 -6.36 15.64
CA GLU A 218 -9.95 -5.59 14.44
C GLU A 218 -8.57 -6.03 13.89
N LEU A 219 -8.42 -6.09 12.57
CA LEU A 219 -7.12 -6.40 11.95
C LEU A 219 -6.13 -5.23 12.10
N TYR A 220 -6.65 -3.99 12.06
CA TYR A 220 -5.86 -2.77 12.05
C TYR A 220 -6.43 -1.75 13.04
N ASP A 221 -5.57 -1.23 13.91
CA ASP A 221 -5.88 -0.12 14.82
C ASP A 221 -5.59 1.21 14.10
N TYR A 222 -6.65 1.86 13.63
CA TYR A 222 -6.55 3.16 12.95
C TYR A 222 -6.12 4.31 13.87
N SER A 223 -6.33 4.20 15.18
CA SER A 223 -5.89 5.20 16.14
C SER A 223 -4.38 5.19 16.32
N LYS A 224 -3.78 3.99 16.30
CA LYS A 224 -2.32 3.78 16.39
C LYS A 224 -1.65 3.65 15.03
N SER A 225 -2.43 3.60 13.95
CA SER A 225 -1.94 3.36 12.59
C SER A 225 -1.05 2.11 12.48
N LYS A 226 -1.50 0.99 13.04
CA LYS A 226 -0.78 -0.30 12.98
C LYS A 226 -1.70 -1.52 12.94
N LEU A 227 -1.20 -2.63 12.40
CA LEU A 227 -1.83 -3.95 12.50
C LEU A 227 -1.82 -4.46 13.94
N ASN A 228 -2.93 -5.07 14.37
CA ASN A 228 -3.02 -5.69 15.69
C ASN A 228 -2.33 -7.06 15.71
N GLY A 229 -1.39 -7.27 16.64
CA GLY A 229 -0.72 -8.55 16.85
C GLY A 229 0.22 -8.97 15.71
N SER A 230 0.69 -8.01 14.91
CA SER A 230 1.61 -8.29 13.80
C SER A 230 3.07 -8.38 14.24
N TYR A 231 3.84 -9.19 13.53
CA TYR A 231 5.28 -9.36 13.68
C TYR A 231 5.98 -9.20 12.33
N LEU A 232 7.07 -8.41 12.27
CA LEU A 232 7.80 -8.07 11.04
C LEU A 232 6.91 -7.56 9.90
N HIS A 233 5.78 -6.93 10.25
CA HIS A 233 4.76 -6.47 9.29
C HIS A 233 4.24 -7.59 8.36
N THR A 234 4.34 -8.85 8.78
CA THR A 234 4.16 -10.03 7.91
C THR A 234 3.34 -11.14 8.57
N PHE A 235 3.67 -11.50 9.81
CA PHE A 235 3.08 -12.62 10.54
C PHE A 235 2.12 -12.12 11.63
N PHE A 236 1.21 -12.99 12.08
CA PHE A 236 0.29 -12.69 13.18
C PHE A 236 0.38 -13.76 14.27
N LYS A 237 0.71 -13.36 15.51
CA LYS A 237 0.85 -14.31 16.63
C LYS A 237 -0.50 -14.96 16.99
N ASN A 238 -1.55 -14.16 17.03
CA ASN A 238 -2.91 -14.62 17.36
C ASN A 238 -3.57 -15.40 16.22
N PHE A 239 -2.98 -15.34 15.02
CA PHE A 239 -3.49 -15.98 13.81
C PHE A 239 -2.32 -16.65 13.05
N PRO A 240 -1.81 -17.81 13.51
CA PRO A 240 -0.60 -18.43 12.93
C PRO A 240 -0.72 -18.80 11.45
N THR A 241 -1.95 -18.97 10.95
CA THR A 241 -2.26 -19.26 9.54
C THR A 241 -2.72 -18.03 8.76
N LEU A 242 -2.56 -16.83 9.32
CA LEU A 242 -2.76 -15.55 8.64
C LEU A 242 -1.42 -14.87 8.37
N GLY A 243 -1.26 -14.34 7.16
CA GLY A 243 -0.11 -13.55 6.75
C GLY A 243 -0.54 -12.30 6.01
N ILE A 244 0.34 -11.30 5.96
CA ILE A 244 0.14 -10.11 5.14
C ILE A 244 1.40 -9.78 4.36
N ILE A 245 1.25 -9.37 3.11
CA ILE A 245 2.35 -8.96 2.24
C ILE A 245 2.04 -7.58 1.68
N GLY A 246 3.06 -6.73 1.62
CA GLY A 246 2.96 -5.45 0.92
C GLY A 246 2.24 -4.34 1.65
N LEU A 247 2.08 -4.48 2.98
CA LEU A 247 1.66 -3.37 3.82
C LEU A 247 2.84 -2.45 4.16
N GLY A 248 2.61 -1.14 4.07
CA GLY A 248 3.52 -0.12 4.57
C GLY A 248 4.40 0.54 3.50
N LYS A 249 5.26 1.45 3.95
CA LYS A 249 6.24 2.13 3.09
C LYS A 249 7.50 1.29 3.03
N ILE A 250 7.53 0.36 2.09
CA ILE A 250 8.62 -0.61 1.89
C ILE A 250 9.03 -0.70 0.42
N LEU A 251 10.23 -1.22 0.14
CA LEU A 251 10.72 -1.42 -1.22
C LEU A 251 9.98 -2.57 -1.94
N ALA A 252 8.86 -2.24 -2.59
CA ALA A 252 7.93 -3.12 -3.31
C ALA A 252 8.41 -4.57 -3.59
N PHE A 253 8.83 -4.89 -4.82
CA PHE A 253 8.98 -6.30 -5.26
C PHE A 253 10.00 -7.08 -4.43
N ARG A 254 11.08 -6.44 -4.00
CA ARG A 254 12.11 -7.09 -3.18
C ARG A 254 11.60 -7.41 -1.79
N SER A 255 10.92 -6.47 -1.15
CA SER A 255 10.30 -6.71 0.15
C SER A 255 9.25 -7.80 0.09
N TYR A 256 8.39 -7.76 -0.92
CA TYR A 256 7.32 -8.74 -1.08
C TYR A 256 7.87 -10.15 -1.29
N GLU A 257 9.00 -10.27 -2.00
CA GLU A 257 9.71 -11.53 -2.19
C GLU A 257 10.22 -12.12 -0.86
N TYR A 258 10.89 -11.32 -0.02
CA TYR A 258 11.33 -11.80 1.31
C TYR A 258 10.15 -12.21 2.19
N GLN A 259 9.07 -11.42 2.21
CA GLN A 259 7.87 -11.73 2.99
C GLN A 259 7.21 -13.03 2.49
N ALA A 260 6.99 -13.17 1.18
CA ALA A 260 6.37 -14.34 0.56
C ALA A 260 7.18 -15.62 0.84
N ILE A 261 8.49 -15.53 0.72
CA ILE A 261 9.39 -16.65 0.96
C ILE A 261 9.34 -17.10 2.43
N ALA A 262 9.36 -16.16 3.38
CA ALA A 262 9.30 -16.48 4.80
C ALA A 262 7.93 -17.05 5.20
N LEU A 263 6.82 -16.44 4.74
CA LEU A 263 5.46 -16.95 4.95
C LEU A 263 5.28 -18.36 4.41
N ALA A 264 5.68 -18.62 3.16
CA ALA A 264 5.55 -19.93 2.55
C ALA A 264 6.30 -21.03 3.32
N ARG A 265 7.41 -20.69 3.99
CA ARG A 265 8.17 -21.63 4.82
C ARG A 265 7.52 -21.86 6.18
N VAL A 266 7.05 -20.81 6.83
CA VAL A 266 6.34 -20.92 8.11
C VAL A 266 5.05 -21.73 7.93
N PHE A 267 4.23 -21.41 6.92
CA PHE A 267 2.97 -22.12 6.66
C PHE A 267 3.18 -23.58 6.23
N ALA A 268 4.33 -23.89 5.62
CA ALA A 268 4.70 -25.27 5.30
C ALA A 268 5.34 -26.03 6.48
N GLY A 269 5.56 -25.40 7.63
CA GLY A 269 6.30 -25.99 8.76
C GLY A 269 7.76 -26.29 8.43
N ARG A 270 8.37 -25.49 7.55
CA ARG A 270 9.76 -25.65 7.04
C ARG A 270 10.64 -24.43 7.30
N ASN A 271 10.22 -23.52 8.17
CA ASN A 271 11.04 -22.42 8.67
C ASN A 271 12.25 -22.96 9.43
N ALA A 272 13.38 -22.25 9.35
CA ALA A 272 14.63 -22.68 9.98
C ALA A 272 14.70 -22.35 11.47
N ILE A 273 14.00 -21.29 11.89
CA ILE A 273 13.86 -20.90 13.29
C ILE A 273 12.39 -20.59 13.58
N ASP A 274 11.96 -20.80 14.82
CA ASP A 274 10.64 -20.37 15.29
C ASP A 274 10.50 -18.85 15.21
N LEU A 275 9.25 -18.40 15.10
CA LEU A 275 8.96 -16.97 15.19
C LEU A 275 9.31 -16.48 16.60
N PRO A 276 10.17 -15.46 16.75
CA PRO A 276 10.53 -14.92 18.06
C PRO A 276 9.35 -14.15 18.69
N SER A 277 9.56 -13.64 19.90
CA SER A 277 8.51 -12.95 20.66
C SER A 277 7.97 -11.72 19.90
N GLN A 278 6.69 -11.78 19.51
CA GLN A 278 5.99 -10.68 18.83
C GLN A 278 5.90 -9.43 19.70
N GLU A 279 5.70 -9.58 21.02
CA GLU A 279 5.56 -8.46 21.97
C GLU A 279 6.89 -7.71 22.16
N GLU A 280 8.00 -8.44 22.30
CA GLU A 280 9.34 -7.84 22.44
C GLU A 280 9.74 -7.09 21.16
N TRP A 281 9.47 -7.69 20.00
CA TRP A 281 9.72 -7.05 18.71
C TRP A 281 8.86 -5.80 18.54
N GLU A 282 7.55 -5.88 18.82
CA GLU A 282 6.63 -4.77 18.69
C GLU A 282 7.06 -3.59 19.58
N ALA A 283 7.37 -3.85 20.86
CA ALA A 283 7.85 -2.80 21.77
C ALA A 283 9.17 -2.16 21.31
N SER A 284 10.11 -2.97 20.82
CA SER A 284 11.37 -2.48 20.25
C SER A 284 11.13 -1.62 19.00
N TRP A 285 10.22 -2.06 18.13
CA TRP A 285 9.90 -1.38 16.89
C TRP A 285 9.14 -0.07 17.12
N GLU A 286 8.15 -0.05 18.03
CA GLU A 286 7.46 1.17 18.44
C GLU A 286 8.43 2.22 18.99
N ASN A 287 9.41 1.79 19.79
CA ASN A 287 10.43 2.69 20.29
C ASN A 287 11.30 3.27 19.16
N TYR A 288 11.69 2.42 18.20
CA TYR A 288 12.48 2.83 17.04
C TYR A 288 11.71 3.84 16.17
N THR A 289 10.47 3.54 15.78
CA THR A 289 9.68 4.42 14.89
C THR A 289 9.35 5.74 15.56
N ARG A 290 8.97 5.73 16.85
CA ARG A 290 8.75 6.94 17.64
C ARG A 290 9.99 7.83 17.74
N THR A 291 11.16 7.22 17.97
CA THR A 291 12.43 7.97 18.07
C THR A 291 12.84 8.61 16.74
N ASN A 292 12.51 7.97 15.62
CA ASN A 292 12.86 8.45 14.28
C ASN A 292 11.73 9.21 13.57
N GLY A 293 10.58 9.40 14.23
CA GLY A 293 9.43 10.13 13.65
C GLY A 293 8.78 9.40 12.45
N MET A 294 8.84 8.06 12.45
CA MET A 294 8.35 7.21 11.36
C MET A 294 6.97 6.62 11.67
N GLU A 295 6.23 6.23 10.62
CA GLU A 295 5.03 5.41 10.78
C GLU A 295 5.39 3.98 11.20
N PHE A 296 4.48 3.30 11.91
CA PHE A 296 4.76 1.95 12.42
C PHE A 296 5.12 0.95 11.31
N HIS A 297 4.49 1.03 10.13
CA HIS A 297 4.77 0.14 9.00
C HIS A 297 5.76 0.72 7.98
N GLU A 298 6.60 1.68 8.39
CA GLU A 298 7.67 2.23 7.56
C GLU A 298 8.99 1.54 7.89
N VAL A 299 9.65 0.97 6.87
CA VAL A 299 10.98 0.36 7.02
C VAL A 299 12.01 1.25 6.35
N SER A 300 12.87 1.86 7.16
CA SER A 300 13.87 2.82 6.67
C SER A 300 14.88 2.17 5.73
N ILE A 301 15.12 2.83 4.60
CA ILE A 301 16.17 2.46 3.64
C ILE A 301 17.52 3.13 3.97
N GLU A 302 17.55 4.04 4.93
CA GLU A 302 18.65 5.00 5.12
C GLU A 302 19.66 4.56 6.19
N ASP A 303 19.21 3.83 7.21
CA ASP A 303 19.99 3.47 8.40
C ASP A 303 20.27 1.96 8.52
N GLY A 304 20.05 1.23 7.43
CA GLY A 304 20.25 -0.21 7.35
C GLY A 304 19.13 -1.05 7.93
N GLU A 305 18.04 -0.46 8.47
CA GLU A 305 16.90 -1.24 8.97
C GLU A 305 16.29 -2.15 7.89
N LEU A 306 16.18 -1.68 6.64
CA LEU A 306 15.72 -2.53 5.54
C LEU A 306 16.53 -3.83 5.42
N LEU A 307 17.86 -3.76 5.55
CA LEU A 307 18.73 -4.93 5.48
C LEU A 307 18.60 -5.82 6.73
N ARG A 308 18.43 -5.22 7.91
CA ARG A 308 18.14 -5.97 9.14
C ARG A 308 16.82 -6.74 9.02
N TRP A 309 15.77 -6.07 8.57
CA TRP A 309 14.46 -6.67 8.35
C TRP A 309 14.50 -7.82 7.32
N TYR A 310 15.17 -7.62 6.18
CA TYR A 310 15.38 -8.70 5.20
C TYR A 310 16.19 -9.87 5.77
N THR A 311 17.18 -9.60 6.62
CA THR A 311 17.96 -10.64 7.30
C THR A 311 17.09 -11.43 8.27
N GLN A 312 16.20 -10.78 9.03
CA GLN A 312 15.27 -11.47 9.92
C GLN A 312 14.32 -12.39 9.15
N LEU A 313 13.71 -11.89 8.07
CA LEU A 313 12.86 -12.71 7.18
C LEU A 313 13.63 -13.88 6.58
N SER A 314 14.88 -13.66 6.16
CA SER A 314 15.76 -14.70 5.61
C SER A 314 16.16 -15.74 6.64
N ASN A 315 16.39 -15.35 7.89
CA ASN A 315 16.75 -16.28 8.97
C ASN A 315 15.55 -17.16 9.35
N ILE A 316 14.35 -16.58 9.47
CA ILE A 316 13.10 -17.33 9.66
C ILE A 316 12.93 -18.32 8.53
N ALA A 317 13.12 -17.84 7.30
CA ALA A 317 12.98 -18.68 6.13
C ALA A 317 14.02 -19.82 6.10
N GLY A 318 15.30 -19.50 6.31
CA GLY A 318 16.41 -20.39 6.04
C GLY A 318 16.61 -20.69 4.56
N LEU A 319 17.49 -21.64 4.27
CA LEU A 319 17.76 -22.12 2.92
C LEU A 319 16.76 -23.21 2.51
N PRO A 320 16.59 -23.49 1.19
CA PRO A 320 15.75 -24.59 0.75
C PRO A 320 16.24 -25.93 1.31
N LEU A 321 15.33 -26.68 1.94
CA LEU A 321 15.60 -28.05 2.39
C LEU A 321 15.39 -29.01 1.22
N CYS A 322 16.39 -29.84 0.93
CA CYS A 322 16.36 -30.83 -0.16
C CYS A 322 15.98 -30.23 -1.53
N GLY A 323 16.38 -28.98 -1.80
CA GLY A 323 16.08 -28.28 -3.05
C GLY A 323 14.63 -27.79 -3.21
N LYS A 324 13.76 -27.94 -2.19
CA LYS A 324 12.37 -27.47 -2.26
C LYS A 324 12.20 -26.05 -1.72
N GLY A 325 11.71 -25.15 -2.57
CA GLY A 325 11.38 -23.76 -2.23
C GLY A 325 12.43 -22.76 -2.71
N ARG A 326 12.11 -21.47 -2.63
CA ARG A 326 12.96 -20.38 -3.13
C ARG A 326 14.08 -20.03 -2.16
N VAL A 327 15.25 -19.68 -2.68
CA VAL A 327 16.35 -19.14 -1.86
C VAL A 327 16.00 -17.70 -1.49
N PRO A 328 16.05 -17.29 -0.20
CA PRO A 328 15.92 -15.88 0.15
C PRO A 328 16.97 -15.08 -0.63
N PRO A 329 16.60 -13.95 -1.24
CA PRO A 329 17.53 -13.28 -2.12
C PRO A 329 18.83 -12.85 -1.43
N ALA A 330 19.95 -12.93 -2.15
CA ALA A 330 21.25 -12.50 -1.61
C ALA A 330 21.37 -10.96 -1.57
N PHE A 331 22.07 -10.45 -0.56
CA PHE A 331 22.55 -9.07 -0.52
C PHE A 331 23.87 -8.98 -1.29
N THR A 332 23.81 -8.66 -2.57
CA THR A 332 25.02 -8.40 -3.36
C THR A 332 25.55 -7.00 -3.08
N ASP A 333 26.86 -6.80 -3.25
CA ASP A 333 27.48 -5.46 -3.15
C ASP A 333 26.80 -4.46 -4.09
N GLU A 334 26.41 -4.93 -5.29
CA GLU A 334 25.61 -4.16 -6.26
C GLU A 334 24.27 -3.70 -5.66
N ALA A 335 23.51 -4.60 -5.04
CA ALA A 335 22.20 -4.27 -4.46
C ALA A 335 22.32 -3.29 -3.27
N ILE A 336 23.31 -3.48 -2.40
CA ILE A 336 23.58 -2.57 -1.28
C ILE A 336 23.98 -1.19 -1.81
N TRP A 337 24.84 -1.15 -2.84
CA TRP A 337 25.22 0.10 -3.48
C TRP A 337 24.00 0.81 -4.09
N GLN A 338 23.13 0.09 -4.81
CA GLN A 338 21.91 0.66 -5.40
C GLN A 338 20.98 1.27 -4.34
N LEU A 339 20.74 0.55 -3.23
CA LEU A 339 19.91 1.05 -2.13
C LEU A 339 20.44 2.35 -1.53
N ARG A 340 21.77 2.44 -1.31
CA ARG A 340 22.42 3.64 -0.76
C ARG A 340 22.40 4.83 -1.71
N ASN A 341 22.26 4.60 -3.01
CA ASN A 341 22.34 5.64 -4.04
C ASN A 341 20.99 5.92 -4.72
N VAL A 342 19.90 5.28 -4.30
CA VAL A 342 18.59 5.41 -4.98
C VAL A 342 18.07 6.86 -5.01
N LYS A 343 18.38 7.68 -3.99
CA LYS A 343 18.00 9.10 -3.93
C LYS A 343 18.85 10.03 -4.82
N ARG A 344 19.91 9.52 -5.45
CA ARG A 344 20.79 10.30 -6.34
C ARG A 344 20.30 10.34 -7.79
N TYR A 345 19.23 9.61 -8.08
CA TYR A 345 18.52 9.57 -9.34
C TYR A 345 17.08 10.01 -9.10
#